data_AF-A0A1S2WAF5-F1
#
_entry.id   AF-A0A1S2WAF5-F1
#
_cell.length_a   1.000
_cell.length_b   1.000
_cell.length_c   1.000
_cell.angle_alpha   90.00
_cell.angle_beta   90.00
_cell.angle_gamma   90.00
#
_symmetry.space_group_name_H-M   'P 1'
#
loop_
_entity.id
_entity.type
_entity.pdbx_description
1 polymer ?
#
loop_
_entity_poly.entity_id
_entity_poly.type
_entity_poly.pdbx_seq_one_letter_code
_entity_poly.pdbx_strand_id
1 'polypeptide(L)'
;MDWMKWLFSTWTMIRLSGLTGHFFLTLSVLAGLLGSFPTLKKQKARLHNIHLYSGWAGLLAIILHATLIVVDTYAPLTILEIIIPGNASYEPLWNAFGTISLYLFGFVLVTSDFLKETLGKTLWKLTHWLVLPAWLLMTLHGILIGTDTGTLFTTIWYACSTLTLFTLVLYRMQLRPNVKTQTKQESSVSG
;
A
#
# COMPACT_ATOMS: atom_id res chain seq x y z
N MET A 1 -11.87 -33.40 10.36
CA MET A 1 -10.67 -32.60 10.70
C MET A 1 -9.99 -32.01 9.45
N ASP A 2 -10.47 -32.33 8.25
CA ASP A 2 -9.78 -32.00 6.99
C ASP A 2 -9.84 -30.52 6.62
N TRP A 3 -10.89 -29.81 7.06
CA TRP A 3 -10.98 -28.37 6.92
C TRP A 3 -9.86 -27.63 7.65
N MET A 4 -9.37 -28.14 8.80
CA MET A 4 -8.23 -27.55 9.51
C MET A 4 -6.94 -27.75 8.74
N LYS A 5 -6.69 -28.97 8.21
CA LYS A 5 -5.51 -29.25 7.40
C LYS A 5 -5.47 -28.38 6.14
N TRP A 6 -6.63 -28.17 5.51
CA TRP A 6 -6.75 -27.27 4.37
C TRP A 6 -6.50 -25.81 4.74
N LEU A 7 -7.10 -25.34 5.84
CA LEU A 7 -6.98 -23.95 6.32
C LEU A 7 -5.53 -23.62 6.70
N PHE A 8 -4.86 -24.53 7.40
CA PHE A 8 -3.47 -24.37 7.85
C PHE A 8 -2.43 -24.86 6.84
N SER A 9 -2.83 -25.18 5.60
CA SER A 9 -1.86 -25.46 4.53
C SER A 9 -1.09 -24.18 4.17
N THR A 10 0.19 -24.33 3.82
CA THR A 10 1.05 -23.22 3.40
C THR A 10 0.41 -22.46 2.23
N TRP A 11 -0.09 -23.18 1.23
CA TRP A 11 -0.77 -22.61 0.07
C TRP A 11 -1.97 -21.70 0.43
N THR A 12 -2.87 -22.18 1.29
CA THR A 12 -4.01 -21.37 1.75
C THR A 12 -3.54 -20.16 2.56
N MET A 13 -2.56 -20.35 3.45
CA MET A 13 -2.03 -19.27 4.28
C MET A 13 -1.29 -18.19 3.47
N ILE A 14 -0.61 -18.55 2.38
CA ILE A 14 0.03 -17.60 1.44
C ILE A 14 -1.03 -16.69 0.82
N ARG A 15 -2.12 -17.28 0.31
CA ARG A 15 -3.22 -16.53 -0.31
C ARG A 15 -3.93 -15.64 0.70
N LEU A 16 -4.27 -16.17 1.87
CA LEU A 16 -4.95 -15.41 2.93
C LEU A 16 -4.08 -14.25 3.45
N SER A 17 -2.80 -14.48 3.70
CA SER A 17 -1.88 -13.43 4.16
C SER A 17 -1.66 -12.36 3.10
N GLY A 18 -1.58 -12.72 1.82
CA GLY A 18 -1.49 -11.77 0.70
C GLY A 18 -2.73 -10.87 0.60
N LEU A 19 -3.94 -11.45 0.61
CA LEU A 19 -5.19 -10.70 0.60
C LEU A 19 -5.37 -9.83 1.85
N THR A 20 -5.00 -10.34 3.02
CA THR A 20 -5.04 -9.61 4.29
C THR A 20 -4.08 -8.41 4.26
N GLY A 21 -2.88 -8.61 3.73
CA GLY A 21 -1.90 -7.55 3.51
C GLY A 21 -2.44 -6.45 2.59
N HIS A 22 -3.01 -6.83 1.43
CA HIS A 22 -3.65 -5.89 0.51
C HIS A 22 -4.76 -5.10 1.19
N PHE A 23 -5.64 -5.79 1.94
CA PHE A 23 -6.76 -5.15 2.65
C PHE A 23 -6.28 -4.08 3.63
N PHE A 24 -5.37 -4.43 4.54
CA PHE A 24 -4.91 -3.50 5.58
C PHE A 24 -4.03 -2.38 5.03
N LEU A 25 -3.16 -2.64 4.05
CA LEU A 25 -2.36 -1.58 3.42
C LEU A 25 -3.25 -0.61 2.64
N THR A 26 -4.28 -1.10 1.96
CA THR A 26 -5.30 -0.26 1.32
C THR A 26 -6.02 0.62 2.34
N LEU A 27 -6.50 0.02 3.44
CA LEU A 27 -7.16 0.75 4.52
C LEU A 27 -6.24 1.84 5.10
N SER A 28 -4.95 1.55 5.26
CA SER A 28 -3.96 2.50 5.75
C SER A 28 -3.81 3.69 4.81
N VAL A 29 -3.64 3.44 3.51
CA VAL A 29 -3.51 4.50 2.49
C VAL A 29 -4.77 5.37 2.43
N LEU A 30 -5.95 4.75 2.42
CA LEU A 30 -7.23 5.46 2.41
C LEU A 30 -7.41 6.32 3.66
N ALA A 31 -7.12 5.79 4.84
CA ALA A 31 -7.20 6.54 6.10
C ALA A 31 -6.22 7.73 6.13
N GLY A 32 -5.00 7.55 5.62
CA GLY A 32 -4.00 8.62 5.47
C GLY A 32 -4.43 9.72 4.49
N LEU A 33 -5.04 9.34 3.36
CA LEU A 33 -5.60 10.29 2.39
C LEU A 33 -6.77 11.07 2.99
N LEU A 34 -7.75 10.38 3.59
CA LEU A 34 -8.92 11.01 4.22
C LEU A 34 -8.52 11.95 5.37
N GLY A 35 -7.52 11.57 6.16
CA GLY A 35 -7.00 12.39 7.27
C GLY A 35 -6.35 13.71 6.83
N SER A 36 -6.09 13.89 5.53
CA SER A 36 -5.58 15.14 4.96
C SER A 36 -6.66 16.16 4.61
N PHE A 37 -7.93 15.75 4.57
CA PHE A 37 -9.01 16.64 4.14
C PHE A 37 -9.50 17.55 5.27
N PRO A 38 -9.68 18.86 5.00
CA PRO A 38 -10.20 19.80 6.00
C PRO A 38 -11.58 19.43 6.54
N THR A 39 -12.44 18.84 5.69
CA THR A 39 -13.81 18.41 6.04
C THR A 39 -13.84 17.31 7.11
N LEU A 40 -12.77 16.52 7.23
CA LEU A 40 -12.65 15.42 8.20
C LEU A 40 -11.75 15.76 9.39
N LYS A 41 -11.53 17.06 9.66
CA LYS A 41 -10.68 17.53 10.76
C LYS A 41 -11.08 16.96 12.12
N LYS A 42 -12.39 16.78 12.39
CA LYS A 42 -12.89 16.21 13.65
C LYS A 42 -12.54 14.73 13.83
N GLN A 43 -12.39 13.99 12.73
CA GLN A 43 -12.09 12.56 12.72
C GLN A 43 -10.58 12.27 12.58
N LYS A 44 -9.74 13.31 12.52
CA LYS A 44 -8.31 13.20 12.23
C LYS A 44 -7.57 12.22 13.14
N ALA A 45 -7.83 12.27 14.45
CA ALA A 45 -7.19 11.36 15.42
C ALA A 45 -7.58 9.88 15.16
N ARG A 46 -8.87 9.63 14.90
CA ARG A 46 -9.36 8.27 14.58
C ARG A 46 -8.76 7.76 13.28
N LEU A 47 -8.74 8.58 12.23
CA LEU A 47 -8.16 8.23 10.94
C LEU A 47 -6.65 7.97 11.06
N HIS A 48 -5.95 8.73 11.91
CA HIS A 48 -4.55 8.49 12.19
C HIS A 48 -4.31 7.13 12.86
N ASN A 49 -5.12 6.78 13.88
CA ASN A 49 -5.01 5.46 14.53
C ASN A 49 -5.31 4.32 13.56
N ILE A 50 -6.35 4.44 12.72
CA ILE A 50 -6.66 3.45 11.68
C ILE A 50 -5.47 3.33 10.73
N HIS A 51 -4.91 4.46 10.25
CA HIS A 51 -3.75 4.48 9.37
C HIS A 51 -2.55 3.73 9.97
N LEU A 52 -2.20 4.01 11.23
CA LEU A 52 -1.08 3.36 11.91
C LEU A 52 -1.30 1.86 12.12
N TYR A 53 -2.42 1.46 12.73
CA TYR A 53 -2.67 0.05 13.02
C TYR A 53 -2.83 -0.80 11.77
N SER A 54 -3.53 -0.29 10.76
CA SER A 54 -3.66 -1.00 9.48
C SER A 54 -2.35 -1.01 8.69
N GLY A 55 -1.50 0.03 8.81
CA GLY A 55 -0.18 0.05 8.19
C GLY A 55 0.71 -1.09 8.71
N TRP A 56 0.81 -1.22 10.04
CA TRP A 56 1.57 -2.28 10.68
C TRP A 56 0.97 -3.67 10.46
N ALA A 57 -0.36 -3.82 10.61
CA ALA A 57 -1.03 -5.10 10.36
C ALA A 57 -0.82 -5.57 8.91
N GLY A 58 -0.92 -4.64 7.95
CA GLY A 58 -0.67 -4.90 6.55
C GLY A 58 0.77 -5.29 6.26
N LEU A 59 1.75 -4.57 6.82
CA LEU A 59 3.17 -4.89 6.65
C LEU A 59 3.51 -6.28 7.20
N LEU A 60 3.04 -6.60 8.40
CA LEU A 60 3.27 -7.91 9.01
C LEU A 60 2.62 -9.04 8.19
N ALA A 61 1.42 -8.81 7.65
CA ALA A 61 0.75 -9.78 6.78
C ALA A 61 1.53 -10.04 5.47
N ILE A 62 2.09 -9.01 4.83
CA ILE A 62 2.90 -9.22 3.61
C ILE A 62 4.28 -9.83 3.90
N ILE A 63 4.87 -9.57 5.07
CA ILE A 63 6.09 -10.28 5.52
C ILE A 63 5.78 -11.76 5.73
N LEU A 64 4.66 -12.08 6.37
CA LEU A 64 4.21 -13.45 6.53
C LEU A 64 3.97 -14.12 5.15
N HIS A 65 3.29 -13.42 4.23
CA HIS A 65 3.07 -13.88 2.86
C HIS A 65 4.39 -14.25 2.16
N ALA A 66 5.37 -13.34 2.16
CA ALA A 66 6.68 -13.58 1.55
C ALA A 66 7.44 -14.73 2.23
N THR A 67 7.35 -14.83 3.57
CA THR A 67 8.00 -15.91 4.33
C THR A 67 7.38 -17.27 4.02
N LEU A 68 6.05 -17.34 3.90
CA LEU A 68 5.35 -18.58 3.59
C LEU A 68 5.66 -19.10 2.19
N ILE A 69 5.90 -18.21 1.22
CA ILE A 69 6.34 -18.60 -0.14
C ILE A 69 7.66 -19.38 -0.09
N VAL A 70 8.58 -19.04 0.80
CA VAL A 70 9.89 -19.73 0.91
C VAL A 70 9.73 -21.17 1.39
N VAL A 71 8.77 -21.43 2.28
CA VAL A 71 8.56 -22.74 2.91
C VAL A 71 7.43 -23.54 2.27
N ASP A 72 6.82 -23.01 1.20
CA ASP A 72 5.73 -23.67 0.50
C ASP A 72 6.21 -24.94 -0.23
N THR A 73 5.30 -25.88 -0.45
CA THR A 73 5.60 -27.11 -1.21
C THR A 73 4.95 -27.14 -2.59
N TYR A 74 4.07 -26.18 -2.90
CA TYR A 74 3.33 -26.16 -4.16
C TYR A 74 4.02 -25.27 -5.21
N ALA A 75 4.40 -24.05 -4.85
CA ALA A 75 5.10 -23.11 -5.71
C ALA A 75 6.16 -22.31 -4.93
N PRO A 76 7.21 -22.97 -4.39
CA PRO A 76 8.24 -22.30 -3.61
C PRO A 76 9.09 -21.35 -4.46
N LEU A 77 9.46 -20.21 -3.87
CA LEU A 77 10.53 -19.36 -4.37
C LEU A 77 11.68 -19.36 -3.36
N THR A 78 12.91 -19.30 -3.87
CA THR A 78 14.09 -19.12 -3.03
C THR A 78 14.15 -17.71 -2.45
N ILE A 79 14.92 -17.53 -1.37
CA ILE A 79 15.12 -16.21 -0.75
C ILE A 79 15.66 -15.20 -1.77
N LEU A 80 16.59 -15.60 -2.64
CA LEU A 80 17.16 -14.73 -3.68
C LEU A 80 16.12 -14.28 -4.71
N GLU A 81 15.20 -15.17 -5.09
CA GLU A 81 14.10 -14.84 -6.00
C GLU A 81 13.10 -13.84 -5.40
N ILE A 82 12.95 -13.81 -4.07
CA ILE A 82 12.08 -12.87 -3.37
C ILE A 82 12.77 -11.51 -3.18
N ILE A 83 14.06 -11.49 -2.82
CA ILE A 83 14.75 -10.24 -2.47
C ILE A 83 15.34 -9.51 -3.70
N ILE A 84 15.63 -10.21 -4.79
CA ILE A 84 16.15 -9.57 -6.01
C ILE A 84 14.97 -9.39 -6.99
N PRO A 85 14.48 -8.16 -7.22
CA PRO A 85 13.38 -7.93 -8.14
C PRO A 85 13.71 -8.48 -9.54
N GLY A 86 12.82 -9.31 -10.09
CA GLY A 86 12.97 -9.89 -11.42
C GLY A 86 13.83 -11.16 -11.48
N ASN A 87 14.31 -11.65 -10.34
CA ASN A 87 15.11 -12.87 -10.28
C ASN A 87 14.28 -14.17 -10.18
N ALA A 88 12.97 -14.06 -9.91
CA ALA A 88 12.08 -15.22 -9.82
C ALA A 88 12.03 -16.02 -11.12
N SER A 89 12.13 -17.34 -11.03
CA SER A 89 12.05 -18.28 -12.16
C SER A 89 10.65 -18.36 -12.79
N TYR A 90 9.61 -18.10 -11.99
CA TYR A 90 8.21 -18.04 -12.42
C TYR A 90 7.71 -16.59 -12.39
N GLU A 91 7.03 -16.15 -13.46
CA GLU A 91 6.46 -14.80 -13.60
C GLU A 91 7.38 -13.67 -13.05
N PRO A 92 8.61 -13.49 -13.59
CA PRO A 92 9.64 -12.66 -12.98
C PRO A 92 9.20 -11.20 -12.79
N LEU A 93 8.46 -10.65 -13.76
CA LEU A 93 8.00 -9.27 -13.75
C LEU A 93 6.99 -9.01 -12.62
N TRP A 94 5.99 -9.87 -12.47
CA TRP A 94 4.94 -9.67 -11.46
C TRP A 94 5.48 -9.94 -10.05
N ASN A 95 6.39 -10.89 -9.89
CA ASN A 95 7.12 -11.07 -8.63
C ASN A 95 7.97 -9.83 -8.29
N ALA A 96 8.65 -9.23 -9.27
CA ALA A 96 9.39 -7.97 -9.06
C ALA A 96 8.51 -6.85 -8.51
N PHE A 97 7.26 -6.73 -8.98
CA PHE A 97 6.31 -5.74 -8.45
C PHE A 97 6.00 -5.99 -6.97
N GLY A 98 5.81 -7.25 -6.57
CA GLY A 98 5.63 -7.64 -5.17
C GLY A 98 6.84 -7.25 -4.31
N THR A 99 8.06 -7.58 -4.74
CA THR A 99 9.31 -7.25 -4.05
C THR A 99 9.49 -5.74 -3.90
N ILE A 100 9.33 -4.98 -4.99
CA ILE A 100 9.50 -3.52 -4.97
C ILE A 100 8.43 -2.89 -4.07
N SER A 101 7.19 -3.35 -4.13
CA SER A 101 6.10 -2.91 -3.25
C SER A 101 6.46 -3.12 -1.77
N LEU A 102 6.91 -4.32 -1.39
CA LEU A 102 7.34 -4.64 -0.03
C LEU A 102 8.43 -3.67 0.45
N TYR A 103 9.42 -3.39 -0.40
CA TYR A 103 10.50 -2.45 -0.10
C TYR A 103 10.00 -1.03 0.10
N LEU A 104 9.13 -0.54 -0.78
CA LEU A 104 8.57 0.80 -0.67
C LEU A 104 7.69 0.96 0.58
N PHE A 105 6.83 -0.01 0.89
CA PHE A 105 6.02 0.03 2.12
C PHE A 105 6.90 -0.01 3.37
N GLY A 106 7.89 -0.92 3.42
CA GLY A 106 8.86 -0.98 4.51
C GLY A 106 9.62 0.34 4.67
N PHE A 107 10.11 0.91 3.57
CA PHE A 107 10.80 2.20 3.56
C PHE A 107 9.91 3.37 4.06
N VAL A 108 8.68 3.46 3.57
CA VAL A 108 7.72 4.49 4.00
C VAL A 108 7.42 4.35 5.49
N LEU A 109 7.23 3.12 5.98
CA LEU A 109 6.97 2.88 7.39
C LEU A 109 8.19 3.26 8.23
N VAL A 110 9.39 2.80 7.87
CA VAL A 110 10.62 3.12 8.61
C VAL A 110 10.85 4.63 8.67
N THR A 111 10.70 5.31 7.54
CA THR A 111 10.87 6.76 7.48
C THR A 111 9.79 7.54 8.25
N SER A 112 8.59 6.99 8.39
CA SER A 112 7.47 7.65 9.06
C SER A 112 7.49 7.47 10.58
N ASP A 113 7.88 6.28 11.05
CA ASP A 113 7.76 5.92 12.47
C ASP A 113 9.07 6.16 13.22
N PHE A 114 10.23 5.99 12.57
CA PHE A 114 11.53 6.07 13.25
C PHE A 114 12.36 7.29 12.83
N LEU A 115 12.21 7.79 11.61
CA LEU A 115 13.12 8.81 11.06
C LEU A 115 12.46 10.17 10.78
N LYS A 116 11.16 10.31 11.03
CA LYS A 116 10.40 11.52 10.67
C LYS A 116 10.92 12.78 11.34
N GLU A 117 11.35 12.70 12.59
CA GLU A 117 11.89 13.85 13.32
C GLU A 117 13.23 14.30 12.74
N THR A 118 14.10 13.34 12.40
CA THR A 118 15.43 13.59 11.81
C THR A 118 15.36 14.08 10.36
N LEU A 119 14.44 13.54 9.54
CA LEU A 119 14.32 13.90 8.12
C LEU A 119 13.71 15.30 7.91
N GLY A 120 12.98 15.81 8.90
CA GLY A 120 12.21 17.03 8.77
C GLY A 120 10.99 16.87 7.85
N LYS A 121 10.05 17.80 7.98
CA LYS A 121 8.70 17.69 7.41
C LYS A 121 8.66 17.59 5.88
N THR A 122 9.57 18.27 5.18
CA THR A 122 9.56 18.32 3.71
C THR A 122 10.04 17.00 3.11
N LEU A 123 11.19 16.51 3.54
CA LEU A 123 11.76 15.25 3.05
C LEU A 123 10.89 14.06 3.47
N TRP A 124 10.41 14.03 4.71
CA TRP A 124 9.46 13.01 5.16
C TRP A 124 8.20 12.97 4.29
N LYS A 125 7.64 14.12 3.91
CA LYS A 125 6.48 14.12 3.00
C LYS A 125 6.82 13.52 1.64
N LEU A 126 7.99 13.84 1.08
CA LEU A 126 8.43 13.32 -0.21
C LEU A 126 8.57 11.79 -0.15
N THR A 127 9.24 11.26 0.88
CA THR A 127 9.38 9.82 1.06
C THR A 127 8.03 9.15 1.29
N HIS A 128 7.15 9.76 2.09
CA HIS A 128 5.82 9.20 2.38
C HIS A 128 4.92 9.12 1.14
N TRP A 129 5.11 9.96 0.11
CA TRP A 129 4.38 9.83 -1.16
C TRP A 129 4.71 8.55 -1.94
N LEU A 130 5.82 7.88 -1.64
CA LEU A 130 6.17 6.57 -2.24
C LEU A 130 5.16 5.47 -1.88
N VAL A 131 4.26 5.70 -0.92
CA VAL A 131 3.18 4.78 -0.60
C VAL A 131 2.22 4.55 -1.78
N LEU A 132 2.06 5.54 -2.67
CA LEU A 132 1.19 5.42 -3.84
C LEU A 132 1.74 4.45 -4.88
N PRO A 133 2.99 4.58 -5.37
CA PRO A 133 3.57 3.57 -6.26
C PRO A 133 3.70 2.21 -5.56
N ALA A 134 3.97 2.15 -4.24
CA ALA A 134 3.97 0.90 -3.49
C ALA A 134 2.62 0.18 -3.60
N TRP A 135 1.53 0.90 -3.32
CA TRP A 135 0.17 0.37 -3.38
C TRP A 135 -0.22 -0.07 -4.80
N LEU A 136 0.18 0.69 -5.82
CA LEU A 136 -0.07 0.33 -7.22
C LEU A 136 0.64 -0.98 -7.59
N LEU A 137 1.91 -1.11 -7.26
CA LEU A 137 2.69 -2.32 -7.54
C LEU A 137 2.16 -3.54 -6.78
N MET A 138 1.77 -3.37 -5.51
CA MET A 138 1.08 -4.41 -4.74
C MET A 138 -0.19 -4.90 -5.43
N THR A 139 -1.01 -3.97 -5.92
CA THR A 139 -2.30 -4.28 -6.54
C THR A 139 -2.11 -4.95 -7.89
N LEU A 140 -1.16 -4.47 -8.70
CA LEU A 140 -0.82 -5.10 -9.98
C LEU A 140 -0.25 -6.51 -9.77
N HIS A 141 0.65 -6.70 -8.81
CA HIS A 141 1.14 -8.02 -8.41
C HIS A 141 -0.03 -8.94 -8.07
N GLY A 142 -0.90 -8.53 -7.14
CA GLY A 142 -2.06 -9.33 -6.70
C GLY A 142 -3.03 -9.68 -7.83
N ILE A 143 -3.32 -8.75 -8.75
CA ILE A 143 -4.22 -9.00 -9.89
C ILE A 143 -3.59 -9.96 -10.90
N LEU A 144 -2.30 -9.77 -11.22
CA LEU A 144 -1.67 -10.42 -12.37
C LEU A 144 -1.13 -11.82 -12.07
N ILE A 145 -0.74 -12.10 -10.81
CA ILE A 145 -0.22 -13.42 -10.41
C ILE A 145 -1.13 -14.12 -9.37
N GLY A 146 -2.01 -13.38 -8.70
CA GLY A 146 -2.87 -13.92 -7.66
C GLY A 146 -3.92 -14.88 -8.20
N THR A 147 -3.93 -16.10 -7.68
CA THR A 147 -4.88 -17.15 -8.10
C THR A 147 -6.32 -16.84 -7.68
N ASP A 148 -6.49 -16.03 -6.65
CA ASP A 148 -7.79 -15.56 -6.18
C ASP A 148 -8.45 -14.51 -7.09
N THR A 149 -7.74 -13.90 -8.05
CA THR A 149 -8.27 -12.80 -8.86
C THR A 149 -9.53 -13.19 -9.64
N GLY A 150 -9.69 -14.46 -10.02
CA GLY A 150 -10.90 -14.94 -10.72
C GLY A 150 -12.17 -15.04 -9.87
N THR A 151 -12.11 -14.82 -8.55
CA THR A 151 -13.31 -14.82 -7.71
C THR A 151 -14.07 -13.50 -7.79
N LEU A 152 -15.40 -13.57 -7.74
CA LEU A 152 -16.25 -12.37 -7.75
C LEU A 152 -15.90 -11.40 -6.61
N PHE A 153 -15.62 -11.95 -5.43
CA PHE A 153 -15.29 -11.17 -4.24
C PHE A 153 -14.01 -10.34 -4.41
N THR A 154 -12.90 -10.97 -4.81
CA THR A 154 -11.62 -10.28 -4.97
C THR A 154 -11.63 -9.31 -6.14
N THR A 155 -12.33 -9.64 -7.23
CA THR A 155 -12.50 -8.73 -8.38
C THR A 155 -13.20 -7.45 -7.95
N ILE A 156 -14.33 -7.57 -7.23
CA ILE A 156 -15.07 -6.41 -6.70
C ILE A 156 -14.18 -5.62 -5.74
N TRP A 157 -13.46 -6.31 -4.84
CA TRP A 157 -12.55 -5.67 -3.91
C TRP A 157 -11.46 -4.83 -4.60
N TYR A 158 -10.76 -5.40 -5.60
CA TYR A 158 -9.74 -4.68 -6.36
C TYR A 158 -10.32 -3.51 -7.14
N ALA A 159 -11.50 -3.67 -7.76
CA ALA A 159 -12.15 -2.58 -8.47
C ALA A 159 -12.54 -1.43 -7.53
N CYS A 160 -13.23 -1.74 -6.41
CA CYS A 160 -13.68 -0.73 -5.45
C CYS A 160 -12.50 -0.01 -4.78
N SER A 161 -11.46 -0.74 -4.36
CA SER A 161 -10.28 -0.15 -3.73
C SER A 161 -9.53 0.78 -4.69
N THR A 162 -9.33 0.35 -5.92
CA THR A 162 -8.70 1.15 -7.00
C THR A 162 -9.50 2.42 -7.27
N LEU A 163 -10.80 2.29 -7.56
CA LEU A 163 -11.65 3.44 -7.87
C LEU A 163 -11.68 4.45 -6.71
N THR A 164 -11.78 3.96 -5.47
CA THR A 164 -11.78 4.82 -4.28
C THR A 164 -10.47 5.58 -4.16
N LEU A 165 -9.33 4.89 -4.26
CA LEU A 165 -8.02 5.52 -4.13
C LEU A 165 -7.79 6.58 -5.21
N PHE A 166 -8.06 6.25 -6.48
CA PHE A 166 -7.91 7.19 -7.59
C PHE A 166 -8.81 8.43 -7.39
N THR A 167 -10.06 8.22 -7.01
CA THR A 167 -11.00 9.34 -6.75
C THR A 167 -10.48 10.26 -5.64
N LEU A 168 -10.01 9.70 -4.52
CA LEU A 168 -9.50 10.50 -3.40
C LEU A 168 -8.19 11.22 -3.75
N VAL A 169 -7.29 10.61 -4.53
CA VAL A 169 -6.05 11.24 -4.99
C VAL A 169 -6.36 12.41 -5.92
N LEU A 170 -7.25 12.21 -6.91
CA LEU A 170 -7.67 13.27 -7.83
C LEU A 170 -8.34 14.43 -7.09
N TYR A 171 -9.26 14.13 -6.18
CA TYR A 171 -9.91 15.14 -5.34
C TYR A 171 -8.88 15.91 -4.49
N ARG A 172 -7.89 15.23 -3.94
CA ARG A 172 -6.80 15.87 -3.18
C ARG A 172 -5.96 16.81 -4.04
N MET A 173 -5.70 16.47 -5.30
CA MET A 173 -4.96 17.33 -6.22
C MET A 173 -5.70 18.63 -6.51
N GLN A 174 -7.04 18.59 -6.56
CA GLN A 174 -7.89 19.77 -6.76
C GLN A 174 -7.93 20.71 -5.54
N LEU A 175 -7.77 20.18 -4.32
CA LEU A 175 -7.76 20.96 -3.08
C LEU A 175 -6.48 21.77 -2.82
N ARG A 176 -5.45 21.68 -3.69
CA ARG A 176 -4.25 22.51 -3.55
C ARG A 176 -4.64 23.99 -3.73
N PRO A 177 -4.38 24.89 -2.75
CA PRO A 177 -4.67 26.29 -2.94
C PRO A 177 -3.92 26.80 -4.16
N ASN A 178 -4.63 27.46 -5.07
CA ASN A 178 -4.05 28.06 -6.26
C ASN A 178 -3.18 29.26 -5.82
N VAL A 179 -1.88 29.02 -5.59
CA VAL A 179 -0.91 30.04 -5.12
C VAL A 179 -0.78 31.21 -6.11
N LYS A 180 -1.28 31.07 -7.34
CA LYS A 180 -1.13 32.08 -8.40
C LYS A 180 -2.06 33.30 -8.31
N THR A 181 -3.06 33.33 -7.42
CA THR A 181 -4.06 34.43 -7.44
C THR A 181 -3.75 35.58 -6.48
N GLN A 182 -2.89 35.41 -5.47
CA GLN A 182 -2.60 36.49 -4.50
C GLN A 182 -1.50 37.46 -4.98
N THR A 183 -0.51 37.01 -5.75
CA THR A 183 0.59 37.88 -6.23
C THR A 183 0.13 38.92 -7.27
N LYS A 184 -0.98 38.68 -7.99
CA LYS A 184 -1.49 39.62 -9.00
C LYS A 184 -2.32 40.77 -8.41
N GLN A 185 -2.83 40.62 -7.17
CA GLN A 185 -3.61 41.66 -6.51
C GLN A 185 -2.73 42.68 -5.76
N GLU A 186 -1.59 42.27 -5.21
CA GLU A 186 -0.64 43.20 -4.57
C GLU A 186 0.09 44.09 -5.58
N SER A 187 0.34 43.59 -6.80
CA SER A 187 0.99 44.37 -7.87
C SER A 187 0.06 45.37 -8.57
N SER A 188 -1.26 45.27 -8.42
CA SER A 188 -2.23 46.20 -9.04
C SER A 188 -2.69 47.31 -8.10
N VAL A 189 -2.41 47.20 -6.80
CA VAL A 189 -2.75 48.22 -5.79
C VAL A 189 -1.55 49.13 -5.48
N SER A 190 -0.36 48.75 -5.94
CA SER A 190 0.90 49.49 -5.76
C SER A 190 1.37 50.23 -7.02
N GLY A 191 0.53 50.30 -8.06
CA GLY A 191 0.81 51.00 -9.33
C GLY A 191 -0.07 52.23 -9.54
#